data_AF-A0A951ZAJ3-F1
#
_entry.id   AF-A0A951ZAJ3-F1
#
_cell.length_a   1.000
_cell.length_b   1.000
_cell.length_c   1.000
_cell.angle_alpha   90.00
_cell.angle_beta   90.00
_cell.angle_gamma   90.00
#
_symmetry.space_group_name_H-M   'P 1'
#
loop_
_entity.id
_entity.type
_entity.pdbx_description
1 polymer ?
#
loop_
_entity_poly.entity_id
_entity_poly.type
_entity_poly.pdbx_seq_one_letter_code
_entity_poly.pdbx_strand_id
1 'polypeptide(L)'
;MSNTSLREQVAGERRRLKAVRSALSRALERGARGDAAFVPFYIAEGDYLEAAMRRLDDQDVRMGELILKRLGAPPDTAQQAALDEIEARLRINRQHLQKLLAARDALRAEGVPALGQFEKVGQAYSDFITATMGHHGPVTELAQRLFSVDDWGHMAGISEAETRRERELYDRVLASLPAGVEVPPIA
;
A
#
# COMPACT_ATOMS: atom_id res chain seq x y z
N MET A 1 -22.54 2.03 -11.85
CA MET A 1 -22.13 1.44 -10.56
C MET A 1 -22.74 2.27 -9.44
N SER A 2 -23.37 1.63 -8.44
CA SER A 2 -23.91 2.35 -7.27
C SER A 2 -22.80 2.84 -6.33
N ASN A 3 -23.02 3.92 -5.58
CA ASN A 3 -22.07 4.43 -4.57
C ASN A 3 -21.69 3.35 -3.52
N THR A 4 -22.67 2.51 -3.14
CA THR A 4 -22.48 1.38 -2.22
C THR A 4 -21.44 0.37 -2.73
N SER A 5 -21.47 0.02 -4.03
CA SER A 5 -20.53 -0.96 -4.59
C SER A 5 -19.08 -0.45 -4.66
N LEU A 6 -18.86 0.86 -4.84
CA LEU A 6 -17.51 1.44 -4.85
C LEU A 6 -16.90 1.43 -3.44
N ARG A 7 -17.68 1.84 -2.43
CA ARG A 7 -17.23 1.84 -1.03
C ARG A 7 -16.88 0.44 -0.55
N GLU A 8 -17.67 -0.55 -0.93
CA GLU A 8 -17.41 -1.96 -0.64
C GLU A 8 -16.13 -2.48 -1.31
N GLN A 9 -15.87 -2.09 -2.56
CA GLN A 9 -14.63 -2.44 -3.26
C GLN A 9 -13.40 -1.85 -2.56
N VAL A 10 -13.39 -0.54 -2.27
CA VAL A 10 -12.30 0.11 -1.53
C VAL A 10 -12.11 -0.55 -0.16
N ALA A 11 -13.19 -0.82 0.56
CA ALA A 11 -13.13 -1.47 1.86
C ALA A 11 -12.51 -2.87 1.77
N GLY A 12 -12.90 -3.66 0.76
CA GLY A 12 -12.35 -4.99 0.52
C GLY A 12 -10.84 -4.97 0.26
N GLU A 13 -10.36 -4.03 -0.56
CA GLU A 13 -8.93 -3.87 -0.86
C GLU A 13 -8.14 -3.43 0.38
N ARG A 14 -8.69 -2.50 1.17
CA ARG A 14 -8.06 -2.10 2.44
C ARG A 14 -7.92 -3.27 3.40
N ARG A 15 -8.92 -4.15 3.46
CA ARG A 15 -8.85 -5.36 4.28
C ARG A 15 -7.82 -6.34 3.77
N ARG A 16 -7.73 -6.58 2.46
CA ARG A 16 -6.68 -7.41 1.86
C ARG A 16 -5.30 -6.85 2.11
N LEU A 17 -5.10 -5.54 1.92
CA LEU A 17 -3.82 -4.89 2.23
C LEU A 17 -3.43 -5.04 3.70
N LYS A 18 -4.39 -4.89 4.63
CA LYS A 18 -4.15 -5.12 6.05
C LYS A 18 -3.76 -6.59 6.33
N ALA A 19 -4.44 -7.54 5.67
CA ALA A 19 -4.17 -8.96 5.83
C ALA A 19 -2.76 -9.33 5.32
N VAL A 20 -2.37 -8.85 4.14
CA VAL A 20 -1.02 -9.04 3.56
C VAL A 20 0.05 -8.43 4.47
N ARG A 21 -0.14 -7.16 4.89
CA ARG A 21 0.80 -6.54 5.84
C ARG A 21 0.93 -7.32 7.15
N SER A 22 -0.16 -7.85 7.68
CA SER A 22 -0.13 -8.69 8.89
C SER A 22 0.62 -10.00 8.66
N ALA A 23 0.50 -10.60 7.46
CA ALA A 23 1.22 -11.80 7.09
C ALA A 23 2.72 -11.55 7.04
N LEU A 24 3.14 -10.46 6.38
CA LEU A 24 4.53 -10.01 6.34
C LEU A 24 5.09 -9.80 7.74
N SER A 25 4.41 -9.03 8.61
CA SER A 25 4.90 -8.79 9.98
C SER A 25 5.11 -10.10 10.75
N ARG A 26 4.16 -11.05 10.67
CA ARG A 26 4.28 -12.36 11.32
C ARG A 26 5.43 -13.20 10.76
N ALA A 27 5.63 -13.16 9.44
CA ALA A 27 6.73 -13.87 8.79
C ALA A 27 8.09 -13.29 9.21
N LEU A 28 8.22 -11.96 9.27
CA LEU A 28 9.42 -11.26 9.73
C LEU A 28 9.73 -11.54 11.20
N GLU A 29 8.72 -11.54 12.08
CA GLU A 29 8.86 -11.90 13.49
C GLU A 29 9.39 -13.34 13.68
N ARG A 30 8.90 -14.26 12.86
CA ARG A 30 9.36 -15.65 12.87
C ARG A 30 10.79 -15.80 12.35
N GLY A 31 11.08 -15.07 11.27
CA GLY A 31 12.30 -15.18 10.48
C GLY A 31 12.36 -16.46 9.66
N ALA A 32 12.87 -16.36 8.44
CA ALA A 32 13.00 -17.45 7.49
C ALA A 32 14.09 -18.43 7.91
N ARG A 33 15.15 -17.95 8.59
CA ARG A 33 16.26 -18.80 9.11
C ARG A 33 16.84 -19.75 8.05
N GLY A 34 16.87 -19.31 6.78
CA GLY A 34 17.34 -20.10 5.63
C GLY A 34 16.31 -21.03 5.01
N ASP A 35 15.06 -21.03 5.46
CA ASP A 35 13.97 -21.81 4.88
C ASP A 35 13.58 -21.28 3.49
N ALA A 36 13.79 -22.11 2.46
CA ALA A 36 13.49 -21.78 1.08
C ALA A 36 12.00 -21.54 0.82
N ALA A 37 11.10 -22.03 1.68
CA ALA A 37 9.66 -21.79 1.55
C ALA A 37 9.29 -20.30 1.69
N PHE A 38 10.13 -19.49 2.34
CA PHE A 38 9.91 -18.05 2.48
C PHE A 38 10.23 -17.25 1.21
N VAL A 39 11.04 -17.79 0.30
CA VAL A 39 11.42 -17.10 -0.94
C VAL A 39 10.19 -16.77 -1.81
N PRO A 40 9.34 -17.73 -2.22
CA PRO A 40 8.17 -17.41 -3.02
C PRO A 40 7.18 -16.51 -2.27
N PHE A 41 7.08 -16.65 -0.95
CA PHE A 41 6.24 -15.81 -0.10
C PHE A 41 6.66 -14.35 -0.12
N TYR A 42 7.91 -14.06 0.21
CA TYR A 42 8.45 -12.70 0.24
C TYR A 42 8.43 -12.04 -1.15
N ILE A 43 8.58 -12.82 -2.23
CA ILE A 43 8.39 -12.32 -3.58
C ILE A 43 6.94 -11.90 -3.83
N ALA A 44 5.97 -12.74 -3.43
CA ALA A 44 4.54 -12.43 -3.58
C ALA A 44 4.12 -11.21 -2.74
N GLU A 45 4.63 -11.10 -1.51
CA GLU A 45 4.47 -9.93 -0.63
C GLU A 45 4.96 -8.65 -1.31
N GLY A 46 6.18 -8.67 -1.85
CA GLY A 46 6.75 -7.52 -2.55
C GLY A 46 5.95 -7.11 -3.79
N ASP A 47 5.42 -8.08 -4.55
CA ASP A 47 4.56 -7.83 -5.71
C ASP A 47 3.22 -7.19 -5.33
N TYR A 48 2.60 -7.70 -4.29
CA TYR A 48 1.35 -7.14 -3.77
C TYR A 48 1.56 -5.72 -3.26
N LEU A 49 2.60 -5.49 -2.45
CA LEU A 49 2.93 -4.18 -1.89
C LEU A 49 3.28 -3.17 -2.98
N GLU A 50 4.00 -3.57 -4.04
CA GLU A 50 4.23 -2.71 -5.20
C GLU A 50 2.91 -2.21 -5.79
N ALA A 51 2.00 -3.12 -6.13
CA ALA A 51 0.74 -2.78 -6.77
C ALA A 51 -0.15 -1.92 -5.86
N ALA A 52 -0.27 -2.29 -4.58
CA ALA A 52 -1.08 -1.56 -3.62
C ALA A 52 -0.54 -0.14 -3.37
N MET A 53 0.76 0.01 -3.17
CA MET A 53 1.36 1.31 -2.87
C MET A 53 1.39 2.24 -4.06
N ARG A 54 1.66 1.72 -5.27
CA ARG A 54 1.62 2.52 -6.49
C ARG A 54 0.22 3.09 -6.73
N ARG A 55 -0.81 2.31 -6.42
CA ARG A 55 -2.19 2.78 -6.49
C ARG A 55 -2.54 3.82 -5.43
N LEU A 56 -2.10 3.64 -4.19
CA LEU A 56 -2.31 4.67 -3.14
C LEU A 56 -1.59 5.97 -3.50
N ASP A 57 -0.40 5.87 -4.10
CA ASP A 57 0.35 7.00 -4.63
C ASP A 57 -0.43 7.74 -5.74
N ASP A 58 -0.98 7.01 -6.72
CA ASP A 58 -1.83 7.59 -7.76
C ASP A 58 -3.10 8.26 -7.18
N GLN A 59 -3.69 7.68 -6.13
CA GLN A 59 -4.85 8.26 -5.43
C GLN A 59 -4.49 9.57 -4.72
N ASP A 60 -3.37 9.61 -4.02
CA ASP A 60 -2.89 10.80 -3.31
C ASP A 60 -2.52 11.93 -4.30
N VAL A 61 -1.93 11.60 -5.46
CA VAL A 61 -1.68 12.58 -6.55
C VAL A 61 -3.00 13.15 -7.08
N ARG A 62 -3.97 12.29 -7.43
CA ARG A 62 -5.30 12.73 -7.90
C ARG A 62 -6.02 13.57 -6.85
N MET A 63 -5.87 13.23 -5.56
CA MET A 63 -6.43 14.01 -4.47
C MET A 63 -5.87 15.43 -4.45
N GLY A 64 -4.54 15.59 -4.54
CA GLY A 64 -3.90 16.91 -4.59
C GLY A 64 -4.35 17.75 -5.79
N GLU A 65 -4.39 17.14 -6.98
CA GLU A 65 -4.85 17.79 -8.21
C GLU A 65 -6.32 18.24 -8.12
N LEU A 66 -7.20 17.39 -7.60
CA LEU A 66 -8.61 17.72 -7.41
C LEU A 66 -8.81 18.81 -6.36
N ILE A 67 -8.04 18.80 -5.26
CA ILE A 67 -8.09 19.86 -4.25
C ILE A 67 -7.78 21.21 -4.91
N LEU A 68 -6.66 21.32 -5.64
CA LEU A 68 -6.28 22.55 -6.33
C LEU A 68 -7.36 23.02 -7.32
N LYS A 69 -7.93 22.07 -8.08
CA LYS A 69 -9.04 22.36 -9.01
C LYS A 69 -10.29 22.89 -8.28
N ARG A 70 -10.62 22.33 -7.11
CA ARG A 70 -11.82 22.69 -6.34
C ARG A 70 -11.66 23.98 -5.55
N LEU A 71 -10.44 24.35 -5.15
CA LEU A 71 -10.16 25.64 -4.52
C LEU A 71 -10.42 26.81 -5.47
N GLY A 72 -10.09 26.66 -6.76
CA GLY A 72 -10.34 27.67 -7.79
C GLY A 72 -9.55 28.98 -7.62
N ALA A 73 -8.67 29.05 -6.62
CA ALA A 73 -7.78 30.15 -6.29
C ALA A 73 -6.48 29.58 -5.68
N PRO A 74 -5.39 30.36 -5.62
CA PRO A 74 -4.18 29.93 -4.94
C PRO A 74 -4.47 29.49 -3.49
N PRO A 75 -3.89 28.37 -3.02
CA PRO A 75 -4.11 27.90 -1.67
C PRO A 75 -3.59 28.92 -0.64
N ASP A 76 -4.30 29.04 0.48
CA ASP A 76 -3.77 29.74 1.65
C ASP A 76 -2.61 28.96 2.30
N THR A 77 -1.94 29.56 3.30
CA THR A 77 -0.79 28.94 3.96
C THR A 77 -1.10 27.57 4.57
N ALA A 78 -2.29 27.38 5.14
CA ALA A 78 -2.66 26.11 5.76
C ALA A 78 -2.98 25.03 4.71
N GLN A 79 -3.64 25.42 3.62
CA GLN A 79 -3.93 24.55 2.48
C GLN A 79 -2.63 24.14 1.76
N GLN A 80 -1.70 25.06 1.57
CA GLN A 80 -0.40 24.76 0.97
C GLN A 80 0.40 23.80 1.86
N ALA A 81 0.44 24.03 3.18
CA ALA A 81 1.11 23.12 4.10
C ALA A 81 0.53 21.69 4.06
N ALA A 82 -0.80 21.55 3.93
CA ALA A 82 -1.44 20.25 3.77
C ALA A 82 -1.05 19.53 2.47
N LEU A 83 -0.88 20.28 1.38
CA LEU A 83 -0.42 19.75 0.08
C LEU A 83 1.06 19.39 0.10
N ASP A 84 1.90 20.17 0.78
CA ASP A 84 3.33 19.88 0.93
C ASP A 84 3.54 18.62 1.80
N GLU A 85 2.70 18.42 2.83
CA GLU A 85 2.77 17.24 3.70
C GLU A 85 2.49 15.93 2.94
N ILE A 86 1.46 15.91 2.07
CA ILE A 86 1.16 14.72 1.26
C ILE A 86 2.29 14.43 0.28
N GLU A 87 2.87 15.44 -0.38
CA GLU A 87 4.00 15.25 -1.29
C GLU A 87 5.23 14.70 -0.55
N ALA A 88 5.56 15.26 0.60
CA ALA A 88 6.67 14.80 1.43
C ALA A 88 6.47 13.33 1.86
N ARG A 89 5.26 12.96 2.28
CA ARG A 89 4.89 11.59 2.65
C ARG A 89 5.03 10.64 1.46
N LEU A 90 4.51 11.00 0.29
CA LEU A 90 4.63 10.20 -0.93
C LEU A 90 6.08 9.96 -1.30
N ARG A 91 6.90 11.00 -1.29
CA ARG A 91 8.33 10.91 -1.60
C ARG A 91 9.04 9.92 -0.68
N ILE A 92 8.81 10.00 0.63
CA ILE A 92 9.44 9.10 1.60
C ILE A 92 8.93 7.67 1.42
N ASN A 93 7.61 7.47 1.23
CA ASN A 93 7.05 6.15 0.96
C ASN A 93 7.65 5.51 -0.30
N ARG A 94 7.79 6.26 -1.40
CA ARG A 94 8.43 5.78 -2.64
C ARG A 94 9.87 5.31 -2.40
N GLN A 95 10.66 6.05 -1.61
CA GLN A 95 12.04 5.65 -1.29
C GLN A 95 12.10 4.35 -0.49
N HIS A 96 11.22 4.19 0.49
CA HIS A 96 11.12 3.00 1.31
C HIS A 96 10.64 1.78 0.49
N LEU A 97 9.63 1.98 -0.36
CA LEU A 97 9.15 0.95 -1.28
C LEU A 97 10.24 0.52 -2.26
N GLN A 98 10.97 1.46 -2.88
CA GLN A 98 12.08 1.14 -3.80
C GLN A 98 13.12 0.20 -3.18
N LYS A 99 13.47 0.42 -1.90
CA LYS A 99 14.40 -0.47 -1.18
C LYS A 99 13.82 -1.88 -1.04
N LEU A 100 12.54 -1.99 -0.68
CA LEU A 100 11.84 -3.27 -0.59
C LEU A 100 11.83 -4.00 -1.94
N LEU A 101 11.51 -3.30 -3.03
CA LEU A 101 11.48 -3.88 -4.37
C LEU A 101 12.85 -4.35 -4.82
N ALA A 102 13.92 -3.59 -4.53
CA ALA A 102 15.28 -4.03 -4.80
C ALA A 102 15.63 -5.32 -4.04
N ALA A 103 15.20 -5.44 -2.77
CA ALA A 103 15.41 -6.66 -1.99
C ALA A 103 14.58 -7.85 -2.52
N ARG A 104 13.35 -7.60 -2.99
CA ARG A 104 12.50 -8.60 -3.66
C ARG A 104 13.15 -9.09 -4.95
N ASP A 105 13.73 -8.20 -5.73
CA ASP A 105 14.36 -8.56 -7.00
C ASP A 105 15.68 -9.31 -6.78
N ALA A 106 16.43 -9.00 -5.71
CA ALA A 106 17.54 -9.82 -5.25
C ALA A 106 17.08 -11.23 -4.81
N LEU A 107 15.96 -11.35 -4.09
CA LEU A 107 15.37 -12.66 -3.76
C LEU A 107 15.01 -13.49 -5.00
N ARG A 108 14.51 -12.86 -6.06
CA ARG A 108 14.23 -13.56 -7.33
C ARG A 108 15.50 -14.08 -8.00
N ALA A 109 16.56 -13.28 -7.98
CA ALA A 109 17.81 -13.61 -8.65
C ALA A 109 18.63 -14.64 -7.87
N GLU A 110 18.66 -14.53 -6.55
CA GLU A 110 19.60 -15.26 -5.69
C GLU A 110 18.92 -16.36 -4.86
N GLY A 111 17.63 -16.22 -4.55
CA GLY A 111 16.88 -17.16 -3.72
C GLY A 111 17.27 -17.06 -2.23
N VAL A 112 17.52 -18.22 -1.61
CA VAL A 112 17.80 -18.35 -0.15
C VAL A 112 18.88 -17.39 0.38
N PRO A 113 20.03 -17.17 -0.30
CA PRO A 113 21.06 -16.24 0.17
C PRO A 113 20.58 -14.80 0.42
N ALA A 114 19.56 -14.34 -0.31
CA ALA A 114 19.02 -12.99 -0.19
C ALA A 114 17.92 -12.84 0.89
N LEU A 115 17.53 -13.92 1.58
CA LEU A 115 16.48 -13.89 2.62
C LEU A 115 16.78 -12.87 3.72
N GLY A 116 17.98 -12.89 4.30
CA GLY A 116 18.33 -11.98 5.40
C GLY A 116 18.30 -10.50 4.99
N GLN A 117 18.65 -10.20 3.73
CA GLN A 117 18.54 -8.83 3.20
C GLN A 117 17.07 -8.41 3.06
N PHE A 118 16.22 -9.28 2.51
CA PHE A 118 14.80 -9.00 2.40
C PHE A 118 14.17 -8.77 3.76
N GLU A 119 14.46 -9.61 4.76
CA GLU A 119 13.86 -9.47 6.09
C GLU A 119 14.25 -8.16 6.77
N LYS A 120 15.53 -7.78 6.66
CA LYS A 120 16.01 -6.50 7.18
C LYS A 120 15.28 -5.30 6.56
N VAL A 121 15.13 -5.32 5.23
CA VAL A 121 14.44 -4.22 4.51
C VAL A 121 12.93 -4.26 4.74
N GLY A 122 12.34 -5.45 4.77
CA GLY A 122 10.93 -5.69 5.07
C GLY A 122 10.54 -5.19 6.45
N GLN A 123 11.38 -5.44 7.47
CA GLN A 123 11.16 -4.90 8.82
C GLN A 123 11.19 -3.37 8.80
N ALA A 124 12.22 -2.77 8.21
CA ALA A 124 12.31 -1.31 8.11
C ALA A 124 11.12 -0.69 7.36
N TYR A 125 10.59 -1.39 6.35
CA TYR A 125 9.38 -0.97 5.65
C TYR A 125 8.13 -1.09 6.52
N SER A 126 7.94 -2.23 7.19
CA SER A 126 6.82 -2.48 8.09
C SER A 126 6.77 -1.46 9.24
N ASP A 127 7.92 -1.13 9.82
CA ASP A 127 8.06 -0.13 10.89
C ASP A 127 7.69 1.26 10.38
N PHE A 128 8.22 1.65 9.21
CA PHE A 128 7.88 2.93 8.57
C PHE A 128 6.38 3.06 8.33
N ILE A 129 5.77 2.04 7.72
CA ILE A 129 4.33 2.05 7.42
C ILE A 129 3.52 2.07 8.71
N THR A 130 3.92 1.36 9.77
CA THR A 130 3.21 1.37 11.06
C THR A 130 3.31 2.74 11.75
N ALA A 131 4.45 3.41 11.66
CA ALA A 131 4.64 4.75 12.21
C ALA A 131 3.87 5.83 11.43
N THR A 132 3.55 5.61 10.15
CA THR A 132 2.97 6.62 9.25
C THR A 132 1.51 6.37 8.87
N MET A 133 1.04 5.12 8.81
CA MET A 133 -0.34 4.79 8.47
C MET A 133 -1.25 4.88 9.70
N GLY A 134 -1.98 5.99 9.81
CA GLY A 134 -2.97 6.22 10.87
C GLY A 134 -3.31 7.68 11.06
N HIS A 135 -2.45 8.60 10.60
CA HIS A 135 -2.75 10.02 10.58
C HIS A 135 -3.66 10.35 9.37
N HIS A 136 -4.95 10.53 9.65
CA HIS A 136 -5.83 11.27 8.76
C HIS A 136 -5.46 12.75 8.84
N GLY A 137 -4.45 13.15 8.07
CA GLY A 137 -3.88 14.48 8.13
C GLY A 137 -4.77 15.58 7.51
N PRO A 138 -4.31 16.85 7.58
CA PRO A 138 -5.03 18.03 7.09
C PRO A 138 -5.53 17.93 5.63
N VAL A 139 -4.82 17.20 4.77
CA VAL A 139 -5.22 17.00 3.36
C VAL A 139 -6.52 16.19 3.22
N THR A 140 -6.75 15.21 4.11
CA THR A 140 -7.99 14.41 4.10
C THR A 140 -9.17 15.24 4.56
N GLU A 141 -8.98 16.10 5.56
CA GLU A 141 -10.00 17.07 6.02
C GLU A 141 -10.33 18.09 4.94
N LEU A 142 -9.32 18.53 4.19
CA LEU A 142 -9.50 19.41 3.04
C LEU A 142 -10.31 18.73 1.93
N ALA A 143 -9.98 17.48 1.58
CA ALA A 143 -10.74 16.69 0.62
C ALA A 143 -12.20 16.47 1.07
N GLN A 144 -12.43 16.16 2.36
CA GLN A 144 -13.79 16.00 2.91
C GLN A 144 -14.67 17.23 2.74
N ARG A 145 -14.09 18.44 2.85
CA ARG A 145 -14.84 19.70 2.68
C ARG A 145 -15.10 20.04 1.22
N LEU A 146 -14.20 19.67 0.32
CA LEU A 146 -14.22 20.09 -1.09
C LEU A 146 -14.87 19.08 -2.04
N PHE A 147 -14.80 17.79 -1.73
CA PHE A 147 -15.12 16.74 -2.70
C PHE A 147 -16.60 16.39 -2.70
N SER A 148 -17.19 16.39 -3.88
CA SER A 148 -18.46 15.72 -4.16
C SER A 148 -18.30 14.20 -4.19
N VAL A 149 -19.42 13.47 -4.23
CA VAL A 149 -19.42 12.01 -4.39
C VAL A 149 -18.69 11.59 -5.67
N ASP A 150 -18.84 12.34 -6.76
CA ASP A 150 -18.19 12.04 -8.03
C ASP A 150 -16.68 12.28 -7.96
N ASP A 151 -16.22 13.27 -7.18
CA ASP A 151 -14.79 13.48 -6.92
C ASP A 151 -14.19 12.31 -6.14
N TRP A 152 -14.91 11.77 -5.15
CA TRP A 152 -14.49 10.55 -4.44
C TRP A 152 -14.41 9.34 -5.38
N GLY A 153 -15.36 9.21 -6.31
CA GLY A 153 -15.33 8.17 -7.33
C GLY A 153 -14.14 8.30 -8.27
N HIS A 154 -13.89 9.50 -8.77
CA HIS A 154 -12.77 9.81 -9.65
C HIS A 154 -11.42 9.58 -8.97
N MET A 155 -11.25 10.10 -7.74
CA MET A 155 -10.03 9.94 -6.96
C MET A 155 -9.74 8.47 -6.67
N ALA A 156 -10.74 7.72 -6.19
CA ALA A 156 -10.58 6.30 -5.88
C ALA A 156 -10.12 5.49 -7.11
N GLY A 157 -10.60 5.89 -8.29
CA GLY A 157 -10.16 5.44 -9.60
C GLY A 157 -10.07 3.93 -9.72
N ILE A 158 -11.09 3.24 -9.22
CA ILE A 158 -11.18 1.78 -9.29
C ILE A 158 -11.57 1.39 -10.71
N SER A 159 -10.73 0.56 -11.35
CA SER A 159 -11.10 -0.20 -12.54
C SER A 159 -11.22 -1.70 -12.24
N GLU A 160 -12.06 -2.40 -13.01
CA GLU A 160 -12.20 -3.86 -12.89
C GLU A 160 -10.87 -4.59 -13.15
N ALA A 161 -10.04 -4.06 -14.04
CA ALA A 161 -8.73 -4.63 -14.34
C ALA A 161 -7.78 -4.53 -13.15
N GLU A 162 -7.75 -3.40 -12.45
CA GLU A 162 -6.93 -3.23 -11.25
C GLU A 162 -7.45 -4.08 -10.10
N THR A 163 -8.76 -4.12 -9.87
CA THR A 163 -9.33 -4.98 -8.83
C THR A 163 -9.05 -6.46 -9.09
N ARG A 164 -9.14 -6.92 -10.34
CA ARG A 164 -8.78 -8.29 -10.69
C ARG A 164 -7.30 -8.57 -10.44
N ARG A 165 -6.41 -7.68 -10.92
CA ARG A 165 -4.96 -7.81 -10.70
C ARG A 165 -4.61 -7.83 -9.22
N GLU A 166 -5.22 -6.96 -8.42
CA GLU A 166 -4.99 -6.91 -6.97
C GLU A 166 -5.43 -8.21 -6.29
N ARG A 167 -6.56 -8.80 -6.68
CA ARG A 167 -7.01 -10.10 -6.16
C ARG A 167 -6.08 -11.24 -6.55
N GLU A 168 -5.62 -11.28 -7.80
CA GLU A 168 -4.64 -12.28 -8.24
C GLU A 168 -3.33 -12.21 -7.44
N LEU A 169 -2.86 -11.00 -7.14
CA LEU A 169 -1.70 -10.80 -6.27
C LEU A 169 -1.98 -11.23 -4.83
N TYR A 170 -3.17 -10.93 -4.31
CA TYR A 170 -3.59 -11.37 -2.98
C TYR A 170 -3.61 -12.91 -2.87
N ASP A 171 -4.23 -13.57 -3.84
CA ASP A 171 -4.34 -15.03 -3.88
C ASP A 171 -2.95 -15.67 -3.99
N ARG A 172 -2.02 -15.05 -4.73
CA ARG A 172 -0.61 -15.48 -4.77
C ARG A 172 0.07 -15.41 -3.41
N VAL A 173 -0.15 -14.34 -2.63
CA VAL A 173 0.39 -14.25 -1.26
C VAL A 173 -0.13 -15.42 -0.43
N LEU A 174 -1.45 -15.66 -0.44
CA LEU A 174 -2.05 -16.76 0.32
C LEU A 174 -1.53 -18.13 -0.09
N ALA A 175 -1.42 -18.39 -1.40
CA ALA A 175 -0.94 -19.65 -1.93
C ALA A 175 0.54 -19.92 -1.60
N SER A 176 1.30 -18.86 -1.29
CA SER A 176 2.73 -18.93 -1.00
C SER A 176 3.07 -18.96 0.50
N LEU A 177 2.07 -18.98 1.39
CA LEU A 177 2.30 -18.92 2.83
C LEU A 177 3.23 -20.05 3.31
N PRO A 178 4.34 -19.73 3.98
CA PRO A 178 5.20 -20.74 4.58
C PRO A 178 4.51 -21.36 5.80
N ALA A 179 4.86 -22.61 6.11
CA ALA A 179 4.20 -23.39 7.15
C ALA A 179 4.23 -22.67 8.51
N GLY A 180 3.05 -22.38 9.07
CA GLY A 180 2.88 -21.69 10.36
C GLY A 180 3.06 -20.18 10.30
N VAL A 181 2.97 -19.56 9.12
CA VAL A 181 2.59 -18.15 8.96
C VAL A 181 1.10 -18.12 8.62
N GLU A 182 0.32 -17.39 9.41
CA GLU A 182 -1.13 -17.31 9.25
C GLU A 182 -1.56 -15.90 8.84
N VAL A 183 -2.54 -15.84 7.94
CA VAL A 183 -3.21 -14.59 7.56
C VAL A 183 -4.51 -14.48 8.34
N PRO A 184 -4.75 -13.37 9.05
CA PRO A 184 -6.01 -13.18 9.76
C PRO A 184 -7.18 -13.16 8.76
N PRO A 185 -8.35 -13.71 9.13
CA PRO A 185 -9.53 -13.70 8.27
C PRO A 185 -9.92 -12.26 7.92
N ILE A 186 -10.30 -12.05 6.66
CA ILE A 186 -10.88 -10.79 6.19
C ILE A 186 -12.32 -10.74 6.74
N ALA A 187 -12.53 -9.93 7.78
CA ALA A 187 -13.87 -9.65 8.34
C ALA A 187 -14.67 -8.67 7.49
#